data_AF-A0A510X6F6-F1
#
_entry.id   AF-A0A510X6F6-F1
#
_cell.length_a   1.000
_cell.length_b   1.000
_cell.length_c   1.000
_cell.angle_alpha   90.00
_cell.angle_beta   90.00
_cell.angle_gamma   90.00
#
_symmetry.space_group_name_H-M   'P 1'
#
loop_
_entity.id
_entity.type
_entity.pdbx_description
1 polymer ?
#
loop_
_entity_poly.entity_id
_entity_poly.type
_entity_poly.pdbx_seq_one_letter_code
_entity_poly.pdbx_strand_id
1 'polypeptide(L)'
;MSLIKQIEDAETKDQLEEIGKQPPLGVDVDKRKGVETIRAELLELAEEQAAQEGTGQEEPSAADEEQQGGDQGEERPAQQAAQEAPRKDAYRGRLLKHRKSGRLFPWTAQLAKKRDMQEV
;
A
#
# COMPACT_ATOMS: atom_id res chain seq x y z
N MET A 1 0.87 -29.30 3.65
CA MET A 1 0.04 -28.20 4.18
C MET A 1 0.09 -27.08 3.17
N SER A 2 -1.01 -26.39 2.91
CA SER A 2 -1.00 -25.24 1.99
C SER A 2 -0.30 -24.06 2.65
N LEU A 3 0.49 -23.31 1.87
CA LEU A 3 1.26 -22.14 2.33
C LEU A 3 0.36 -21.10 3.02
N ILE A 4 -0.80 -20.82 2.43
CA ILE A 4 -1.86 -19.95 2.96
C ILE A 4 -2.25 -20.36 4.39
N LYS A 5 -2.47 -21.66 4.64
CA LYS A 5 -2.86 -22.16 5.96
C LYS A 5 -1.74 -22.00 6.99
N GLN A 6 -0.48 -22.09 6.57
CA GLN A 6 0.67 -21.85 7.45
C GLN A 6 0.77 -20.38 7.86
N ILE A 7 0.46 -19.45 6.94
CA ILE A 7 0.44 -18.01 7.21
C ILE A 7 -0.70 -17.63 8.18
N GLU A 8 -1.86 -18.27 8.04
CA GLU A 8 -3.01 -18.08 8.96
C GLU A 8 -2.73 -18.60 10.37
N ASP A 9 -2.09 -19.77 10.49
CA ASP A 9 -1.79 -20.42 11.77
C ASP A 9 -0.62 -19.76 12.52
N ALA A 10 0.22 -18.99 11.81
CA ALA A 10 1.35 -18.29 12.41
C ALA A 10 0.89 -17.13 13.31
N GLU A 11 1.07 -17.28 14.61
CA GLU A 11 0.71 -16.27 15.63
C GLU A 11 1.86 -15.30 15.93
N THR A 12 3.08 -15.68 15.58
CA THR A 12 4.29 -14.91 15.90
C THR A 12 4.95 -14.31 14.66
N LYS A 13 5.66 -13.20 14.88
CA LYS A 13 6.42 -12.53 13.81
C LYS A 13 7.53 -13.40 13.24
N ASP A 14 8.20 -14.18 14.08
CA ASP A 14 9.26 -15.09 13.65
C ASP A 14 8.72 -16.23 12.77
N GLN A 15 7.54 -16.76 13.07
CA GLN A 15 6.89 -17.76 12.21
C GLN A 15 6.53 -17.18 10.84
N LEU A 16 5.97 -15.97 10.81
CA LEU A 16 5.63 -15.31 9.55
C LEU A 16 6.89 -15.00 8.72
N GLU A 17 7.98 -14.57 9.35
CA GLU A 17 9.27 -14.39 8.66
C GLU A 17 9.83 -15.70 8.12
N GLU A 18 9.76 -16.79 8.89
CA GLU A 18 10.21 -18.10 8.45
C GLU A 18 9.42 -18.58 7.22
N ILE A 19 8.09 -18.37 7.22
CA ILE A 19 7.23 -18.71 6.08
C ILE A 19 7.51 -17.79 4.89
N GLY A 20 7.72 -16.49 5.10
CA GLY A 20 8.08 -15.56 4.03
C GLY A 20 9.41 -15.89 3.35
N LYS A 21 10.39 -16.36 4.12
CA LYS A 21 11.70 -16.80 3.60
C LYS A 21 11.64 -18.15 2.89
N GLN A 22 10.59 -18.93 3.07
CA GLN A 22 10.43 -20.20 2.35
C GLN A 22 10.07 -19.93 0.88
N PRO A 23 10.61 -20.74 -0.06
CA PRO A 23 10.15 -20.72 -1.45
C PRO A 23 8.69 -21.20 -1.52
N PRO A 24 7.83 -20.60 -2.37
CA PRO A 24 8.14 -19.70 -3.50
C PRO A 24 8.20 -18.20 -3.15
N LEU A 25 7.82 -17.79 -1.95
CA LEU A 25 7.71 -16.38 -1.57
C LEU A 25 9.06 -15.67 -1.56
N GLY A 26 10.06 -16.25 -0.85
CA GLY A 26 11.41 -15.69 -0.79
C GLY A 26 11.47 -14.22 -0.34
N VAL A 27 10.46 -13.75 0.41
CA VAL A 27 10.32 -12.37 0.85
C VAL A 27 10.80 -12.19 2.28
N ASP A 28 11.56 -11.12 2.51
CA ASP A 28 11.97 -10.74 3.85
C ASP A 28 10.88 -9.89 4.51
N VAL A 29 10.37 -10.41 5.62
CA VAL A 29 9.26 -9.82 6.35
C VAL A 29 9.76 -8.76 7.32
N ASP A 30 9.22 -7.55 7.23
CA ASP A 30 9.61 -6.48 8.15
C ASP A 30 8.97 -6.64 9.54
N LYS A 31 9.75 -7.15 10.50
CA LYS A 31 9.33 -7.34 11.91
C LYS A 31 8.91 -6.05 12.62
N ARG A 32 9.21 -4.87 12.05
CA ARG A 32 8.75 -3.58 12.58
C ARG A 32 7.26 -3.38 12.35
N LYS A 33 6.66 -4.09 11.39
CA LYS A 33 5.22 -4.10 11.14
C LYS A 33 4.47 -4.95 12.18
N GLY A 34 3.15 -4.77 12.24
CA GLY A 34 2.26 -5.60 13.07
C GLY A 34 2.14 -7.02 12.50
N VAL A 35 1.86 -8.00 13.36
CA VAL A 35 1.68 -9.42 12.96
C VAL A 35 0.59 -9.54 11.89
N GLU A 36 -0.51 -8.81 12.04
CA GLU A 36 -1.61 -8.83 11.07
C GLU A 36 -1.26 -8.19 9.73
N THR A 37 -0.45 -7.12 9.73
CA THR A 37 0.03 -6.49 8.49
C THR A 37 0.94 -7.44 7.72
N ILE A 38 1.85 -8.10 8.43
CA ILE A 38 2.75 -9.10 7.86
C ILE A 38 1.94 -10.29 7.30
N ARG A 39 0.93 -10.75 8.05
CA ARG A 39 0.07 -11.86 7.64
C ARG A 39 -0.68 -11.52 6.35
N ALA A 40 -1.22 -10.31 6.24
CA ALA A 40 -1.91 -9.85 5.05
C ALA A 40 -0.97 -9.80 3.83
N GLU A 41 0.22 -9.23 3.98
CA GLU A 41 1.21 -9.15 2.88
C GLU A 41 1.66 -10.54 2.41
N LEU A 42 1.88 -11.47 3.34
CA LEU A 42 2.25 -12.84 2.99
C LEU A 42 1.12 -13.63 2.34
N LEU A 43 -0.13 -13.42 2.78
CA LEU A 43 -1.30 -14.04 2.16
C LEU A 43 -1.50 -13.56 0.72
N GLU A 44 -1.41 -12.25 0.50
CA GLU A 44 -1.51 -11.64 -0.83
C GLU A 44 -0.43 -12.20 -1.77
N LEU A 45 0.82 -12.26 -1.31
CA LEU A 45 1.91 -12.85 -2.09
C LEU A 45 1.72 -14.36 -2.31
N ALA A 46 1.18 -15.08 -1.33
CA ALA A 46 0.92 -16.52 -1.47
C ALA A 46 -0.20 -16.79 -2.49
N GLU A 47 -1.23 -15.95 -2.53
CA GLU A 47 -2.28 -15.98 -3.54
C GLU A 47 -1.74 -15.58 -4.92
N GLU A 48 -0.91 -14.54 -5.01
CA GLU A 48 -0.28 -14.11 -6.26
C GLU A 48 0.65 -15.19 -6.83
N GLN A 49 1.45 -15.85 -5.98
CA GLN A 49 2.28 -16.98 -6.39
C GLN A 49 1.45 -18.18 -6.83
N ALA A 50 0.38 -18.53 -6.10
CA ALA A 50 -0.54 -19.58 -6.51
C ALA A 50 -1.24 -19.27 -7.84
N ALA A 51 -1.54 -17.99 -8.11
CA ALA A 51 -2.08 -17.53 -9.37
C ALA A 51 -1.02 -17.54 -10.50
N GLN A 52 0.24 -17.20 -10.20
CA GLN A 52 1.36 -17.23 -11.15
C GLN A 52 1.73 -18.65 -11.58
N GLU A 53 1.76 -19.62 -10.65
CA GLU A 53 2.02 -21.02 -10.97
C GLU A 53 0.86 -21.67 -11.75
N GLY A 54 -0.33 -21.05 -11.74
CA GLY A 54 -1.52 -21.50 -12.48
C GLY A 54 -1.66 -20.94 -13.92
N THR A 55 -0.89 -19.93 -14.32
CA THR A 55 -1.24 -19.13 -15.52
C THR A 55 -0.01 -18.72 -16.32
N GLY A 56 0.43 -19.62 -17.19
CA GLY A 56 1.08 -19.19 -18.43
C GLY A 56 0.03 -18.50 -19.31
N GLN A 57 0.25 -17.21 -19.60
CA GLN A 57 -0.58 -16.30 -20.40
C GLN A 57 -1.87 -15.80 -19.71
N GLU A 58 -1.85 -14.54 -19.25
CA GLU A 58 -2.83 -13.54 -19.72
C GLU A 58 -2.34 -12.11 -19.45
N GLU A 59 -2.38 -11.31 -20.51
CA GLU A 59 -2.12 -9.87 -20.55
C GLU A 59 -3.22 -9.08 -19.81
N PRO A 60 -2.99 -7.79 -19.49
CA PRO A 60 -3.81 -7.03 -18.57
C PRO A 60 -5.14 -6.61 -19.20
N SER A 61 -6.25 -7.20 -18.77
CA SER A 61 -7.58 -6.64 -19.01
C SER A 61 -7.94 -5.63 -17.92
N ALA A 62 -7.44 -4.41 -18.08
CA ALA A 62 -8.06 -3.23 -17.53
C ALA A 62 -9.23 -2.83 -18.44
N ALA A 63 -10.41 -3.41 -18.20
CA ALA A 63 -11.65 -2.96 -18.83
C ALA A 63 -12.86 -3.46 -18.04
N ASP A 64 -13.23 -2.75 -16.99
CA ASP A 64 -14.64 -2.56 -16.64
C ASP A 64 -14.77 -1.28 -15.82
N GLU A 65 -15.34 -0.25 -16.43
CA GLU A 65 -16.41 0.51 -15.80
C GLU A 65 -17.03 1.42 -16.87
N GLU A 66 -18.09 0.89 -17.48
CA GLU A 66 -19.13 1.70 -18.09
C GLU A 66 -19.69 2.65 -17.02
N GLN A 67 -19.64 3.96 -17.27
CA GLN A 67 -20.58 4.87 -16.62
C GLN A 67 -21.20 5.79 -17.66
N GLN A 68 -22.38 5.34 -18.11
CA GLN A 68 -23.36 6.11 -18.85
C GLN A 68 -23.71 7.39 -18.09
N GLY A 69 -23.83 8.48 -18.85
CA GLY A 69 -24.35 9.75 -18.36
C GLY A 69 -25.80 9.65 -17.92
N GLY A 70 -26.13 10.47 -16.91
CA GLY A 70 -27.48 10.65 -16.40
C GLY A 70 -27.55 11.87 -15.50
N ASP A 71 -27.73 13.02 -16.15
CA ASP A 71 -28.17 14.29 -15.57
C ASP A 71 -29.40 14.11 -14.68
N GLN A 72 -29.32 14.56 -13.43
CA GLN A 72 -30.38 15.31 -12.73
C GLN A 72 -29.95 15.70 -11.32
N GLY A 73 -29.99 17.02 -11.05
CA GLY A 73 -30.84 17.56 -9.99
C GLY A 73 -30.36 17.48 -8.54
N GLU A 74 -30.20 18.69 -7.99
CA GLU A 74 -30.56 19.06 -6.61
C GLU A 74 -29.51 18.92 -5.48
N GLU A 75 -29.05 20.11 -5.06
CA GLU A 75 -28.84 20.55 -3.67
C GLU A 75 -27.70 19.98 -2.81
N ARG A 76 -26.69 20.85 -2.62
CA ARG A 76 -25.83 20.95 -1.43
C ARG A 76 -26.67 20.92 -0.14
N PRO A 77 -26.15 20.31 0.95
CA PRO A 77 -25.23 21.04 1.80
C PRO A 77 -23.95 20.29 2.13
N ALA A 78 -22.97 21.09 2.50
CA ALA A 78 -21.65 20.69 2.91
C ALA A 78 -21.64 19.99 4.29
N GLN A 79 -20.55 19.25 4.54
CA GLN A 79 -20.06 18.78 5.85
C GLN A 79 -20.85 17.57 6.39
N GLN A 80 -20.28 16.39 6.65
CA GLN A 80 -19.01 16.11 7.31
C GLN A 80 -18.42 14.79 6.77
N ALA A 81 -17.30 14.90 6.07
CA ALA A 81 -16.35 13.79 5.97
C ALA A 81 -15.61 13.68 7.32
N ALA A 82 -16.25 13.04 8.29
CA ALA A 82 -15.60 12.58 9.52
C ALA A 82 -15.38 11.06 9.41
N GLN A 83 -14.61 10.65 8.40
CA GLN A 83 -13.90 9.40 8.50
C GLN A 83 -12.51 9.75 9.03
N GLU A 84 -12.38 9.75 10.35
CA GLU A 84 -11.10 9.64 11.03
C GLU A 84 -10.47 8.29 10.66
N ALA A 85 -9.87 8.24 9.47
CA ALA A 85 -8.81 7.30 9.21
C ALA A 85 -7.68 7.60 10.22
N PRO A 86 -7.02 6.57 10.79
CA PRO A 86 -5.95 6.77 11.76
C PRO A 86 -4.93 7.71 11.13
N ARG A 87 -4.78 8.91 11.70
CA ARG A 87 -3.82 9.90 11.23
C ARG A 87 -2.43 9.29 11.44
N LYS A 88 -1.92 8.62 10.40
CA LYS A 88 -0.51 8.23 10.27
C LYS A 88 0.30 9.41 10.75
N ASP A 89 1.08 9.20 11.81
CA ASP A 89 1.80 10.23 12.53
C ASP A 89 2.32 11.30 11.57
N ALA A 90 1.86 12.53 11.75
CA ALA A 90 2.30 13.64 10.93
C ALA A 90 3.83 13.67 10.97
N TYR A 91 4.45 13.51 9.79
CA TYR A 91 5.89 13.40 9.64
C TYR A 91 6.58 14.56 10.38
N ARG A 92 7.29 14.24 11.48
CA ARG A 92 7.97 15.23 12.35
C ARG A 92 9.33 15.69 11.81
N GLY A 93 9.70 15.32 10.58
CA GLY A 93 10.95 15.73 9.96
C GLY A 93 10.84 17.04 9.18
N ARG A 94 11.98 17.51 8.67
CA ARG A 94 12.05 18.67 7.77
C ARG A 94 11.17 18.45 6.54
N LEU A 95 10.52 19.50 6.05
CA LEU A 95 9.69 19.44 4.86
C LEU A 95 10.31 20.28 3.76
N LEU A 96 10.11 19.89 2.50
CA LEU A 96 10.34 20.75 1.35
C LEU A 96 9.01 21.14 0.71
N LYS A 97 8.90 22.42 0.39
CA LYS A 97 7.87 22.99 -0.45
C LYS A 97 8.37 23.09 -1.88
N HIS A 98 7.59 22.54 -2.82
CA HIS A 98 7.81 22.78 -4.23
C HIS A 98 7.34 24.18 -4.61
N ARG A 99 8.20 25.01 -5.20
CA ARG A 99 7.92 26.43 -5.47
C ARG A 99 6.80 26.66 -6.49
N LYS A 100 6.66 25.76 -7.48
CA LYS A 100 5.67 25.89 -8.56
C LYS A 100 4.30 25.35 -8.19
N SER A 101 4.23 24.23 -7.47
CA SER A 101 2.95 23.58 -7.11
C SER A 101 2.51 23.84 -5.68
N GLY A 102 3.38 24.41 -4.84
CA GLY A 102 3.12 24.65 -3.43
C GLY A 102 3.02 23.39 -2.56
N ARG A 103 3.17 22.19 -3.14
CA ARG A 103 3.06 20.91 -2.44
C ARG A 103 4.22 20.71 -1.47
N LEU A 104 3.90 20.12 -0.31
CA LEU A 104 4.87 19.77 0.73
C LEU A 104 5.28 18.31 0.59
N PHE A 105 6.57 18.05 0.74
CA PHE A 105 7.17 16.73 0.67
C PHE A 105 8.07 16.52 1.89
N PRO A 106 8.16 15.28 2.43
CA PRO A 106 9.20 14.92 3.38
C PRO A 106 10.59 15.25 2.83
N TRP A 107 11.48 15.70 3.71
CA TRP A 107 12.84 16.03 3.29
C TRP A 107 13.60 14.81 2.83
N THR A 108 14.17 14.92 1.62
CA THR A 108 15.07 13.92 1.05
C THR A 108 16.23 14.61 0.37
N ALA A 109 17.42 14.00 0.43
CA ALA A 109 18.62 14.56 -0.17
C ALA A 109 18.51 14.73 -1.69
N GLN A 110 17.71 13.90 -2.37
CA GLN A 110 17.47 14.03 -3.82
C GLN A 110 16.54 15.20 -4.15
N LEU A 111 15.50 15.44 -3.34
CA LEU A 111 14.59 16.58 -3.53
C LEU A 111 15.26 17.90 -3.15
N ALA A 112 16.07 17.93 -2.08
CA ALA A 112 16.82 19.12 -1.67
C ALA A 112 17.83 19.60 -2.72
N LYS A 113 18.33 18.71 -3.59
CA LYS A 113 19.20 19.07 -4.71
C LYS A 113 18.47 19.74 -5.87
N LYS A 114 17.13 19.68 -5.93
CA LYS A 114 16.35 20.28 -7.01
C LYS A 114 16.13 21.78 -6.75
N ARG A 115 16.40 22.61 -7.76
CA ARG A 115 16.27 24.08 -7.67
C ARG A 115 14.85 24.57 -7.32
N ASP A 116 13.85 23.79 -7.68
CA ASP A 116 12.44 24.12 -7.49
C ASP A 116 11.90 23.69 -6.12
N MET A 117 12.73 23.10 -5.26
CA MET A 117 12.36 22.69 -3.89
C MET A 117 13.00 23.62 -2.86
N GLN A 118 12.25 23.97 -1.82
CA GLN A 118 12.69 24.85 -0.75
C GLN A 118 12.32 24.25 0.62
N GLU A 119 13.27 24.18 1.55
CA GLU A 119 12.99 23.76 2.93
C GLU A 119 12.07 24.78 3.63
N VAL A 120 11.08 24.28 4.38
CA VAL A 120 10.09 25.08 5.13
C VAL A 120 9.97 24.64 6.58
#